data_AF-A0A8J3I1U4-F1
#
_entry.id   AF-A0A8J3I1U4-F1
#
_cell.length_a   1.000
_cell.length_b   1.000
_cell.length_c   1.000
_cell.angle_alpha   90.00
_cell.angle_beta   90.00
_cell.angle_gamma   90.00
#
_symmetry.space_group_name_H-M   'P 1'
#
loop_
_entity.id
_entity.type
_entity.pdbx_description
1 polymer ?
#
loop_
_entity_poly.entity_id
_entity_poly.type
_entity_poly.pdbx_seq_one_letter_code
_entity_poly.pdbx_strand_id
1 'polypeptide(L)' 'MIALLRGADNVLKTGKKQLTPEDLKTGLSQISGSNGFQGVSGQIAFDSHGDPVDKAVVVLHVSDEGFIRMEKDIEGRFKL' A
#
# COMPACT_ATOMS: atom_id res chain seq x y z
N MET A 1 -7.28 -2.30 2.74
CA MET A 1 -7.65 -1.91 4.12
C MET A 1 -6.47 -1.77 5.09
N ILE A 2 -5.36 -2.50 4.94
CA ILE A 2 -4.23 -2.45 5.90
C ILE A 2 -3.59 -1.05 6.02
N ALA A 3 -3.39 -0.31 4.92
CA ALA A 3 -2.79 1.03 4.97
C ALA A 3 -3.59 2.00 5.84
N LEU A 4 -4.93 1.95 5.76
CA LEU A 4 -5.82 2.79 6.56
C LEU A 4 -5.69 2.48 8.06
N LEU A 5 -5.68 1.20 8.42
CA LEU A 5 -5.47 0.75 9.80
C LEU A 5 -4.09 1.15 10.32
N ARG A 6 -3.06 1.05 9.48
CA ARG A 6 -1.68 1.45 9.82
C ARG A 6 -1.57 2.96 10.04
N GLY A 7 -2.19 3.77 9.17
CA GLY A 7 -2.26 5.21 9.33
C GLY A 7 -2.99 5.62 10.60
N ALA A 8 -4.11 4.96 10.91
CA ALA A 8 -4.81 5.15 12.18
C ALA A 8 -3.94 4.79 13.39
N ASP A 9 -3.27 3.64 13.37
CA ASP A 9 -2.35 3.19 14.43
C ASP A 9 -1.20 4.19 14.67
N ASN A 10 -0.62 4.74 13.59
CA ASN A 10 0.41 5.79 13.69
C ASN A 10 -0.08 7.01 14.46
N VAL A 11 -1.33 7.43 14.27
CA VAL A 11 -1.93 8.55 15.02
C VAL A 11 -2.30 8.14 16.44
N LEU A 12 -2.94 6.98 16.63
CA LEU A 12 -3.40 6.55 17.96
C LEU A 12 -2.22 6.38 18.93
N LYS A 13 -1.04 5.98 18.42
CA LYS A 13 0.21 5.92 19.19
C LYS A 13 0.68 7.26 19.74
N THR A 14 0.21 8.40 19.21
CA THR A 14 0.50 9.72 19.77
C THR A 14 -0.41 10.08 20.96
N GLY A 15 -1.28 9.16 21.40
CA GLY A 15 -2.21 9.38 22.51
C GLY A 15 -3.54 10.01 22.10
N LYS A 16 -3.75 10.25 20.79
CA LYS A 16 -5.04 10.74 20.28
C LYS A 16 -6.11 9.65 20.42
N LYS A 17 -7.32 10.03 20.87
CA LYS A 17 -8.44 9.10 21.08
C LYS A 17 -9.55 9.19 20.03
N GLN A 18 -9.59 10.30 19.30
CA GLN A 18 -10.51 10.53 18.20
C GLN A 18 -9.70 10.92 16.98
N LEU A 19 -10.03 10.31 15.85
CA LEU A 19 -9.34 10.53 14.58
C LEU A 19 -10.18 11.46 13.71
N THR A 20 -9.58 12.55 13.23
CA THR A 20 -10.14 13.33 12.12
C THR A 20 -9.56 12.85 10.79
N PRO A 21 -10.14 13.24 9.65
CA PRO A 21 -9.56 12.97 8.33
C PRO A 21 -8.11 13.51 8.19
N GLU A 22 -7.82 14.68 8.74
CA GLU A 22 -6.50 15.33 8.71
C GLU A 22 -5.47 14.54 9.52
N ASP A 23 -5.90 14.00 10.66
CA ASP A 23 -5.06 13.09 11.44
C ASP A 23 -4.70 11.86 10.65
N LEU A 24 -5.70 11.25 10.03
CA LEU A 24 -5.49 10.04 9.25
C LEU A 24 -4.59 10.32 8.05
N LYS A 25 -4.74 11.47 7.37
CA LYS A 25 -3.83 11.91 6.31
C LYS A 25 -2.39 12.03 6.84
N THR A 26 -2.21 12.59 8.04
CA THR A 26 -0.90 12.70 8.71
C THR A 26 -0.33 11.33 9.09
N GLY A 27 -1.17 10.39 9.56
CA GLY A 27 -0.74 9.03 9.87
C GLY A 27 -0.35 8.23 8.63
N LEU A 28 -1.06 8.44 7.52
CA LEU A 28 -0.77 7.83 6.22
C LEU A 28 0.53 8.37 5.61
N SER A 29 0.85 9.66 5.77
CA SER A 29 2.09 10.24 5.23
C SER A 29 3.36 9.69 5.93
N GLN A 30 3.23 9.10 7.12
CA GLN A 30 4.32 8.41 7.80
C GLN A 30 4.65 7.04 7.17
N ILE A 31 3.79 6.51 6.31
CA ILE A 31 4.03 5.27 5.56
C ILE A 31 4.82 5.61 4.29
N SER A 32 6.08 5.98 4.46
CA SER A 32 6.95 6.45 3.38
C SER A 32 8.37 5.90 3.52
N GLY A 33 9.11 5.82 2.40
CA GLY A 33 10.49 5.33 2.37
C GLY A 33 10.69 4.01 3.12
N SER A 34 11.61 4.00 4.08
CA SER A 34 11.93 2.83 4.92
C SER A 34 10.81 2.42 5.88
N ASN A 35 9.80 3.28 6.10
CA ASN A 35 8.64 3.00 6.95
C ASN A 35 7.48 2.37 6.16
N GLY A 36 7.67 2.11 4.86
CA GLY A 36 6.75 1.29 4.07
C GLY A 36 6.59 -0.12 4.64
N PHE A 37 5.48 -0.78 4.32
CA PHE A 37 5.18 -2.13 4.80
C PHE A 37 4.86 -3.08 3.64
N GLN A 38 5.05 -4.38 3.85
CA GLN A 38 4.75 -5.38 2.83
C GLN A 38 3.22 -5.57 2.68
N GLY A 39 2.70 -5.30 1.49
CA GLY A 39 1.35 -5.64 1.06
C GLY A 39 1.30 -6.97 0.30
N VAL A 40 0.14 -7.27 -0.27
CA VAL A 40 -0.12 -8.54 -0.99
C VAL A 40 0.68 -8.62 -2.29
N SER A 41 0.77 -7.52 -3.03
CA SER A 41 1.46 -7.46 -4.33
C SER A 41 2.88 -6.89 -4.25
N GLY A 42 3.29 -6.33 -3.11
CA GLY A 42 4.56 -5.63 -2.98
C GLY A 42 4.60 -4.68 -1.78
N GLN A 43 5.73 -3.99 -1.60
CA GLN A 43 5.85 -2.97 -0.58
C GLN A 43 4.89 -1.81 -0.88
N ILE A 44 4.24 -1.30 0.17
CA ILE A 44 3.38 -0.12 0.13
C ILE A 44 4.11 1.01 0.85
N ALA A 45 4.35 2.10 0.14
CA ALA A 45 4.84 3.38 0.64
C ALA A 45 4.23 4.51 -0.20
N PHE A 46 4.15 5.70 0.37
CA PHE A 46 3.65 6.91 -0.31
C PHE A 46 4.76 7.95 -0.45
N ASP A 47 4.67 8.76 -1.51
CA ASP A 47 5.55 9.91 -1.74
C ASP A 47 5.06 11.17 -0.99
N SER A 48 5.70 12.31 -1.25
CA SER A 48 5.33 13.60 -0.63
C SER A 48 3.96 14.15 -1.06
N HIS A 49 3.41 13.67 -2.18
CA HIS A 49 2.07 14.05 -2.67
C HIS A 49 0.98 13.13 -2.09
N GLY A 50 1.38 12.03 -1.45
CA GLY A 50 0.49 11.01 -0.93
C GLY A 50 0.18 9.92 -1.94
N ASP A 51 0.94 9.86 -3.04
CA ASP A 51 0.77 8.89 -4.10
C ASP A 51 1.59 7.63 -3.82
N PRO A 52 1.05 6.42 -4.10
CA PRO A 52 1.78 5.18 -3.86
C PRO A 52 2.98 5.07 -4.78
N VAL A 53 4.15 4.77 -4.22
CA VAL A 53 5.38 4.54 -4.99
C VAL A 53 5.56 3.08 -5.35
N ASP A 54 6.22 2.83 -6.49
CA ASP A 54 6.62 1.49 -6.97
C ASP A 54 5.50 0.44 -6.92
N LYS A 55 4.30 0.84 -7.36
CA LYS A 55 3.12 -0.03 -7.39
C LYS A 55 3.38 -1.25 -8.28
N ALA A 56 3.32 -2.43 -7.68
CA ALA A 56 3.39 -3.68 -8.43
C ALA A 56 2.10 -3.91 -9.24
N VAL A 57 2.26 -4.19 -10.53
CA VAL A 57 1.19 -4.67 -11.42
C VAL A 57 1.39 -6.16 -11.62
N VAL A 58 0.32 -6.94 -11.44
CA VAL A 58 0.31 -8.38 -11.66
C VAL A 58 -0.63 -8.71 -12.81
N VAL A 59 -0.16 -9.53 -13.74
CA VAL A 59 -0.97 -10.06 -14.85
C VAL A 59 -1.45 -11.45 -14.44
N LEU A 60 -2.76 -11.66 -14.55
CA LEU A 60 -3.40 -12.93 -14.24
C LEU A 60 -4.00 -13.52 -15.51
N HIS A 61 -3.86 -14.83 -15.70
CA HIS A 61 -4.56 -15.57 -16.74
C HIS A 61 -5.37 -16.72 -16.13
N VAL A 62 -6.27 -17.28 -16.92
CA VAL A 62 -6.96 -18.54 -16.61
C VAL A 62 -6.25 -19.64 -17.38
N SER A 63 -5.74 -20.66 -16.69
CA SER A 63 -5.08 -21.78 -17.35
C SER A 63 -6.07 -22.68 -18.08
N ASP A 64 -5.56 -23.57 -18.93
CA ASP A 64 -6.39 -24.52 -19.68
C ASP A 64 -7.25 -25.41 -18.77
N GLU A 65 -6.83 -25.64 -17.52
CA GLU A 65 -7.62 -26.37 -16.51
C GLU A 65 -8.65 -25.51 -15.75
N GLY A 66 -8.76 -24.22 -16.09
CA GLY A 66 -9.73 -23.29 -15.51
C GLY A 66 -9.30 -22.58 -14.22
N PHE A 67 -8.02 -22.66 -13.84
CA PHE A 67 -7.50 -22.01 -12.62
C PHE A 67 -6.92 -20.62 -12.90
N ILE A 68 -7.16 -19.67 -12.00
CA ILE A 68 -6.47 -18.37 -12.04
C ILE A 68 -5.01 -18.58 -11.68
N ARG A 69 -4.12 -18.14 -12.56
CA ARG A 69 -2.66 -18.16 -12.37
C ARG A 69 -2.09 -16.76 -12.56
N MET A 70 -0.97 -16.50 -11.89
CA MET A 70 -0.17 -15.31 -12.14
C MET A 70 0.82 -15.62 -13.26
N GLU A 71 0.96 -14.70 -14.20
CA GLU A 71 2.06 -14.76 -15.16
C GLU A 71 3.39 -14.76 -14.40
N LYS A 72 4.36 -15.56 -14.87
CA LYS A 72 5.58 -15.82 -14.10
C LYS A 72 6.45 -14.57 -13.89
N ASP A 73 6.25 -13.53 -14.68
CA ASP A 73 7.04 -12.30 -14.65
C ASP A 73 6.19 -11.09 -14.24
N ILE A 74 6.73 -10.29 -13.32
CA ILE A 74 6.19 -8.96 -12.99
C ILE A 74 6.48 -8.05 -14.20
N GLU A 75 5.46 -7.72 -14.99
CA GLU A 75 5.65 -6.96 -16.24
C GLU A 75 6.01 -5.47 -16.06
N GLY A 76 6.08 -4.94 -14.83
CA GLY A 76 6.65 -3.62 -14.60
C GLY A 76 6.50 -3.05 -13.19
N ARG A 77 7.41 -2.13 -12.85
CA ARG A 77 7.26 -1.16 -11.75
C ARG A 77 7.08 0.21 -12.38
N PHE A 78 5.93 0.83 -12.17
CA PHE A 78 5.62 2.13 -12.78
C PHE A 78 5.67 3.22 -11.71
N LYS A 79 6.39 4.30 -12.00
CA LYS A 79 6.23 5.58 -11.32
C LYS A 79 5.12 6.33 -12.05
N LEU A 80 3.98 6.50 -11.41
CA LEU A 80 2.92 7.39 -11.90
C LEU A 80 3.25 8.82 -11.46
#